data_AF-A0A523JTY8-F1
#
_entry.id   AF-A0A523JTY8-F1
#
_cell.length_a   1.000
_cell.length_b   1.000
_cell.length_c   1.000
_cell.angle_alpha   90.00
_cell.angle_beta   90.00
_cell.angle_gamma   90.00
#
_symmetry.space_group_name_H-M   'P 1'
#
loop_
_entity.id
_entity.type
_entity.pdbx_description
1 polymer ?
#
loop_
_entity_poly.entity_id
_entity_poly.type
_entity_poly.pdbx_seq_one_letter_code
_entity_poly.pdbx_strand_id
1 'polypeptide(L)'
;MPGLIRIRLVATLLVLAAPAAQAEPMHLDDPKPRWVAVRFEVSRADRPGATDAVYSPAYPAWFAMAPDRDTVLVSVSGQALEQLLESQDPLAGSFSDFVWVFDTRTGHVLSAKFSGTLRHTLELGPAHWRVESDVHAQLSTRTVGGFEPPRRVLGLEIHPFCEVAAANCTPMSARPYASESGYVHAIGPIVATAGLTKIRSYCPLGEAIFTELEAHDEAVLATSTPIESLGQGVSSPPPRN
;
A
#
# COMPACT_ATOMS: atom_id res chain seq x y z
N MET A 1 -46.69 5.66 62.64
CA MET A 1 -45.50 6.24 61.99
C MET A 1 -45.34 5.57 60.62
N PRO A 2 -45.75 6.20 59.51
CA PRO A 2 -45.64 5.59 58.18
C PRO A 2 -44.25 5.87 57.58
N GLY A 3 -43.59 4.82 57.09
CA GLY A 3 -42.27 4.86 56.49
C GLY A 3 -42.31 5.41 55.05
N LEU A 4 -41.45 6.39 54.77
CA LEU A 4 -41.22 6.91 53.43
C LEU A 4 -40.41 5.91 52.59
N ILE A 5 -41.04 5.32 51.58
CA ILE A 5 -40.37 4.56 50.52
C ILE A 5 -39.74 5.58 49.56
N ARG A 6 -38.42 5.74 49.64
CA ARG A 6 -37.65 6.53 48.66
C ARG A 6 -37.48 5.70 47.38
N ILE A 7 -38.30 5.98 46.37
CA ILE A 7 -38.12 5.47 45.01
C ILE A 7 -36.95 6.22 44.39
N ARG A 8 -35.79 5.56 44.26
CA ARG A 8 -34.67 6.06 43.44
C ARG A 8 -34.98 5.75 41.98
N LEU A 9 -35.40 6.77 41.24
CA LEU A 9 -35.41 6.74 39.78
C LEU A 9 -33.96 6.68 39.29
N VAL A 10 -33.51 5.51 38.84
CA VAL A 10 -32.26 5.35 38.11
C VAL A 10 -32.58 5.69 36.64
N ALA A 11 -32.26 6.91 36.24
CA ALA A 11 -32.29 7.30 34.84
C ALA A 11 -31.08 6.66 34.14
N THR A 12 -31.31 5.52 33.49
CA THR A 12 -30.30 4.86 32.65
C THR A 12 -30.07 5.72 31.42
N LEU A 13 -28.93 6.42 31.39
CA LEU A 13 -28.44 7.14 30.24
C LEU A 13 -28.08 6.11 29.15
N LEU A 14 -28.97 5.88 28.18
CA LEU A 14 -28.61 5.16 26.96
C LEU A 14 -27.64 6.04 26.18
N VAL A 15 -26.34 5.78 26.34
CA VAL A 15 -25.34 6.25 25.38
C VAL A 15 -25.57 5.44 24.11
N LEU A 16 -26.29 6.03 23.16
CA LEU A 16 -26.33 5.59 21.78
C LEU A 16 -24.88 5.67 21.27
N ALA A 17 -24.19 4.53 21.30
CA ALA A 17 -22.97 4.35 20.53
C ALA A 17 -23.39 4.45 19.06
N ALA A 18 -23.23 5.65 18.48
CA ALA A 18 -23.27 5.78 17.03
C ALA A 18 -22.23 4.79 16.50
N PRO A 19 -22.58 3.88 15.56
CA PRO A 19 -21.58 3.06 14.92
C PRO A 19 -20.56 4.02 14.33
N ALA A 20 -19.28 3.86 14.67
CA ALA A 20 -18.22 4.53 13.95
C ALA A 20 -18.46 4.23 12.48
N ALA A 21 -18.74 5.25 11.67
CA ALA A 21 -18.96 5.07 10.25
C ALA A 21 -17.70 4.41 9.69
N GLN A 22 -17.80 3.12 9.34
CA GLN A 22 -16.75 2.48 8.57
C GLN A 22 -16.77 3.13 7.20
N ALA A 23 -15.61 3.59 6.74
CA ALA A 23 -15.45 4.11 5.38
C ALA A 23 -15.90 3.03 4.39
N GLU A 24 -16.67 3.43 3.39
CA GLU A 24 -17.23 2.52 2.40
C GLU A 24 -16.11 1.90 1.55
N PRO A 25 -16.15 0.59 1.23
CA PRO A 25 -15.19 -0.01 0.31
C PRO A 25 -15.16 0.69 -1.05
N MET A 26 -13.98 0.76 -1.66
CA MET A 26 -13.80 1.31 -3.01
C MET A 26 -14.59 0.52 -4.08
N HIS A 27 -15.36 1.22 -4.90
CA HIS A 27 -16.10 0.58 -6.00
C HIS A 27 -15.24 0.42 -7.26
N LEU A 28 -14.89 -0.82 -7.61
CA LEU A 28 -14.11 -1.16 -8.83
C LEU A 28 -14.90 -0.98 -10.13
N ASP A 29 -16.23 -1.07 -10.08
CA ASP A 29 -17.12 -0.97 -11.24
C ASP A 29 -17.57 0.47 -11.52
N ASP A 30 -17.33 1.42 -10.61
CA ASP A 30 -17.57 2.84 -10.85
C ASP A 30 -16.49 3.42 -11.78
N PRO A 31 -16.83 3.89 -12.99
CA PRO A 31 -15.86 4.45 -13.93
C PRO A 31 -15.36 5.85 -13.57
N LYS A 32 -15.95 6.51 -12.56
CA LYS A 32 -15.66 7.90 -12.24
C LYS A 32 -14.28 8.05 -11.58
N PRO A 33 -13.36 8.85 -12.15
CA PRO A 33 -12.11 9.17 -11.50
C PRO A 33 -12.35 9.99 -10.22
N ARG A 34 -11.67 9.62 -9.13
CA ARG A 34 -11.83 10.23 -7.81
C ARG A 34 -10.66 9.90 -6.89
N TRP A 35 -10.56 10.59 -5.76
CA TRP A 35 -9.64 10.19 -4.70
C TRP A 35 -10.26 9.08 -3.84
N VAL A 36 -9.46 8.09 -3.49
CA VAL A 36 -9.77 7.01 -2.56
C VAL A 36 -8.73 6.98 -1.43
N ALA A 37 -9.04 6.30 -0.34
CA ALA A 37 -8.10 6.06 0.76
C ALA A 37 -7.50 4.66 0.65
N VAL A 38 -6.19 4.55 0.91
CA VAL A 38 -5.47 3.28 0.98
C VAL A 38 -4.77 3.16 2.31
N ARG A 39 -4.92 2.01 2.97
CA ARG A 39 -4.19 1.66 4.18
C ARG A 39 -3.39 0.39 3.91
N PHE A 40 -2.09 0.43 4.14
CA PHE A 40 -1.22 -0.73 3.94
C PHE A 40 -1.03 -1.49 5.23
N GLU A 41 -0.91 -2.81 5.13
CA GLU A 41 -0.47 -3.63 6.25
C GLU A 41 1.00 -3.31 6.55
N VAL A 42 1.30 -2.98 7.81
CA VAL A 42 2.60 -2.53 8.30
C VAL A 42 2.99 -3.28 9.58
N SER A 43 2.54 -4.53 9.72
CA SER A 43 3.02 -5.41 10.78
C SER A 43 4.54 -5.53 10.73
N ARG A 44 5.10 -5.83 11.89
CA ARG A 44 6.56 -5.84 12.06
C ARG A 44 7.21 -6.75 11.03
N ALA A 45 8.28 -6.25 10.42
CA ALA A 45 9.03 -6.94 9.39
C ALA A 45 9.58 -8.32 9.82
N ASP A 46 9.73 -8.57 11.13
CA ASP A 46 10.14 -9.86 11.71
C ASP A 46 9.02 -10.92 11.73
N ARG A 47 7.80 -10.56 11.31
CA ARG A 47 6.63 -11.45 11.23
C ARG A 47 5.88 -11.25 9.91
N PRO A 48 6.49 -11.57 8.74
CA PRO A 48 5.85 -11.38 7.44
C PRO A 48 4.58 -12.23 7.22
N GLY A 49 4.31 -13.21 8.08
CA GLY A 49 3.06 -13.99 8.08
C GLY A 49 1.95 -13.42 8.97
N ALA A 50 2.19 -12.35 9.72
CA ALA A 50 1.18 -11.70 10.55
C ALA A 50 0.37 -10.70 9.71
N THR A 51 -0.42 -11.23 8.78
CA THR A 51 -1.33 -10.45 7.91
C THR A 51 -2.55 -9.96 8.68
N ASP A 52 -3.24 -8.97 8.13
CA ASP A 52 -4.52 -8.43 8.61
C ASP A 52 -4.50 -8.05 10.10
N ALA A 53 -3.40 -7.41 10.53
CA ALA A 53 -3.15 -7.13 11.94
C ALA A 53 -2.98 -5.64 12.22
N VAL A 54 -2.02 -4.97 11.57
CA VAL A 54 -1.73 -3.55 11.82
C VAL A 54 -1.65 -2.79 10.52
N TYR A 55 -2.53 -1.80 10.36
CA TYR A 55 -2.58 -0.97 9.16
C TYR A 55 -2.04 0.43 9.40
N SER A 56 -1.41 0.98 8.37
CA SER A 56 -0.99 2.37 8.31
C SER A 56 -2.17 3.35 8.49
N PRO A 57 -1.88 4.64 8.71
CA PRO A 57 -2.84 5.69 8.40
C PRO A 57 -3.33 5.60 6.95
N ALA A 58 -4.46 6.24 6.66
CA ALA A 58 -4.98 6.34 5.30
C ALA A 58 -4.12 7.30 4.47
N TYR A 59 -3.69 6.83 3.29
CA TYR A 59 -3.03 7.64 2.28
C TYR A 59 -4.00 7.91 1.13
N PRO A 60 -4.03 9.14 0.59
CA PRO A 60 -4.82 9.43 -0.59
C PRO A 60 -4.23 8.73 -1.80
N ALA A 61 -5.10 8.16 -2.63
CA ALA A 61 -4.73 7.53 -3.89
C ALA A 61 -5.71 7.94 -4.99
N TRP A 62 -5.19 8.14 -6.19
CA TRP A 62 -6.02 8.48 -7.33
C TRP A 62 -6.58 7.22 -7.98
N PHE A 63 -7.90 7.11 -8.01
CA PHE A 63 -8.62 6.05 -8.70
C PHE A 63 -8.98 6.52 -10.12
N ALA A 64 -8.70 5.70 -11.12
CA ALA A 64 -9.17 5.91 -12.47
C ALA A 64 -9.38 4.60 -13.23
N MET A 65 -10.38 4.58 -14.10
CA MET A 65 -10.55 3.50 -15.06
C MET A 65 -9.51 3.61 -16.17
N ALA A 66 -8.91 2.48 -16.55
CA ALA A 66 -7.99 2.42 -17.66
C ALA A 66 -8.71 2.63 -19.02
N PRO A 67 -7.97 2.94 -20.09
CA PRO A 67 -8.55 3.09 -21.43
C PRO A 67 -9.26 1.83 -21.94
N ASP A 68 -8.85 0.64 -21.48
CA ASP A 68 -9.45 -0.64 -21.87
C ASP A 68 -10.82 -0.91 -21.22
N ARG A 69 -11.20 -0.13 -20.19
CA ARG A 69 -12.46 -0.25 -19.42
C ARG A 69 -12.64 -1.56 -18.64
N ASP A 70 -11.69 -2.49 -18.74
CA ASP A 70 -11.69 -3.77 -18.02
C ASP A 70 -10.75 -3.72 -16.80
N THR A 71 -9.95 -2.65 -16.68
CA THR A 71 -9.03 -2.45 -15.56
C THR A 71 -9.21 -1.09 -14.88
N VAL A 72 -8.91 -1.09 -13.59
CA VAL A 72 -8.83 0.10 -12.74
C VAL A 72 -7.39 0.29 -12.29
N LEU A 73 -6.93 1.54 -12.32
CA LEU A 73 -5.67 1.97 -11.74
C LEU A 73 -5.94 2.73 -10.44
N VAL A 74 -5.21 2.37 -9.39
CA VAL A 74 -5.15 3.15 -8.14
C VAL A 74 -3.69 3.56 -7.92
N SER A 75 -3.44 4.86 -7.89
CA SER A 75 -2.09 5.43 -7.79
C SER A 75 -1.88 6.11 -6.43
N VAL A 76 -1.00 5.56 -5.61
CA VAL A 76 -0.50 6.23 -4.39
C VAL A 76 0.75 7.01 -4.77
N SER A 77 0.83 8.29 -4.43
CA SER A 77 1.96 9.12 -4.85
C SER A 77 3.30 8.63 -4.30
N GLY A 78 4.38 8.84 -5.06
CA GLY A 78 5.74 8.53 -4.58
C GLY A 78 6.06 9.19 -3.23
N GLN A 79 5.58 10.42 -3.00
CA GLN A 79 5.73 11.12 -1.71
C GLN A 79 5.02 10.41 -0.56
N ALA A 80 3.79 9.92 -0.78
CA ALA A 80 3.06 9.15 0.24
C ALA A 80 3.77 7.82 0.52
N LEU A 81 4.36 7.19 -0.50
CA LEU A 81 5.16 5.99 -0.32
C LEU A 81 6.47 6.26 0.46
N GLU A 82 7.13 7.40 0.23
CA GLU A 82 8.29 7.84 1.03
C GLU A 82 7.91 8.06 2.50
N GLN A 83 6.74 8.65 2.78
CA GLN A 83 6.24 8.79 4.14
C GLN A 83 5.93 7.42 4.79
N LEU A 84 5.31 6.50 4.06
CA LEU A 84 5.06 5.14 4.53
C LEU A 84 6.37 4.40 4.87
N LEU A 85 7.42 4.65 4.10
CA LEU A 85 8.72 4.01 4.23
C LEU A 85 9.72 4.80 5.07
N GLU A 86 9.33 5.87 5.76
CA GLU A 86 10.25 6.78 6.47
C GLU A 86 11.25 6.04 7.39
N SER A 87 10.80 4.99 8.08
CA SER A 87 11.65 4.14 8.94
C SER A 87 12.78 3.41 8.22
N GLN A 88 12.74 3.33 6.89
CA GLN A 88 13.70 2.67 6.02
C GLN A 88 14.63 3.67 5.30
N ASP A 89 14.61 4.95 5.69
CA ASP A 89 15.43 6.04 5.13
C ASP A 89 15.36 6.15 3.59
N PRO A 90 14.16 6.40 3.02
CA PRO A 90 13.99 6.57 1.59
C PRO A 90 14.67 7.86 1.10
N LEU A 91 15.24 7.81 -0.10
CA LEU A 91 15.77 8.99 -0.76
C LEU A 91 14.60 9.85 -1.25
N ALA A 92 14.49 11.07 -0.72
CA ALA A 92 13.40 11.99 -1.04
C ALA A 92 13.31 12.30 -2.55
N GLY A 93 12.11 12.23 -3.10
CA GLY A 93 11.82 12.45 -4.53
C GLY A 93 12.27 11.32 -5.45
N SER A 94 12.71 10.16 -4.92
CA SER A 94 13.18 9.04 -5.73
C SER A 94 12.09 8.04 -6.08
N PHE A 95 11.02 7.99 -5.29
CA PHE A 95 9.98 6.99 -5.50
C PHE A 95 9.03 7.37 -6.62
N SER A 96 8.75 6.40 -7.49
CA SER A 96 7.61 6.45 -8.39
C SER A 96 6.31 6.31 -7.60
N ASP A 97 5.20 6.66 -8.23
CA ASP A 97 3.90 6.27 -7.73
C ASP A 97 3.81 4.74 -7.55
N PHE A 98 3.09 4.32 -6.52
CA PHE A 98 2.71 2.93 -6.30
C PHE A 98 1.38 2.66 -6.98
N VAL A 99 1.46 2.05 -8.16
CA VAL A 99 0.31 1.83 -9.03
C VAL A 99 -0.20 0.41 -8.87
N TRP A 100 -1.46 0.28 -8.46
CA TRP A 100 -2.22 -0.96 -8.39
C TRP A 100 -3.15 -1.05 -9.59
N VAL A 101 -3.12 -2.19 -10.28
CA VAL A 101 -3.95 -2.47 -11.45
C VAL A 101 -4.87 -3.64 -11.12
N PHE A 102 -6.16 -3.36 -11.06
CA PHE A 102 -7.21 -4.32 -10.75
C PHE A 102 -7.95 -4.74 -12.03
N ASP A 103 -8.26 -6.03 -12.14
CA ASP A 103 -9.29 -6.55 -13.04
C ASP A 103 -10.66 -6.26 -12.40
N THR A 104 -11.51 -5.48 -13.08
CA THR A 104 -12.79 -5.01 -12.53
C THR A 104 -13.80 -6.14 -12.33
N ARG A 105 -13.67 -7.22 -13.11
CA ARG A 105 -14.62 -8.34 -13.10
C ARG A 105 -14.29 -9.36 -12.00
N THR A 106 -13.01 -9.60 -11.76
CA THR A 106 -12.58 -10.65 -10.82
C THR A 106 -12.00 -10.10 -9.52
N GLY A 107 -11.76 -8.79 -9.43
CA GLY A 107 -11.04 -8.16 -8.32
C GLY A 107 -9.56 -8.56 -8.25
N HIS A 108 -9.02 -9.23 -9.28
CA HIS A 108 -7.63 -9.67 -9.24
C HIS A 108 -6.71 -8.47 -9.42
N VAL A 109 -5.71 -8.33 -8.56
CA VAL A 109 -4.58 -7.45 -8.83
C VAL A 109 -3.71 -8.08 -9.91
N LEU A 110 -3.77 -7.51 -11.11
CA LEU A 110 -2.94 -7.90 -12.25
C LEU A 110 -1.49 -7.49 -12.01
N SER A 111 -1.30 -6.30 -11.45
CA SER A 111 0.00 -5.86 -10.96
C SER A 111 -0.12 -4.76 -9.91
N ALA A 112 0.73 -4.77 -8.89
CA ALA A 112 1.02 -3.61 -8.07
C ALA A 112 2.52 -3.36 -8.10
N LYS A 113 2.95 -2.13 -8.47
CA LYS A 113 4.37 -1.83 -8.71
C LYS A 113 4.78 -0.45 -8.23
N PHE A 114 6.00 -0.37 -7.72
CA PHE A 114 6.71 0.88 -7.49
C PHE A 114 8.21 0.66 -7.69
N SER A 115 8.95 1.75 -7.83
CA SER A 115 10.40 1.78 -7.73
C SER A 115 10.86 3.02 -6.98
N GLY A 116 12.05 2.97 -6.39
CA GLY A 116 12.67 4.12 -5.73
C GLY A 116 14.04 3.77 -5.20
N THR A 117 14.59 4.61 -4.34
CA THR A 117 15.91 4.39 -3.75
C THR A 117 15.82 4.47 -2.23
N LEU A 118 16.41 3.48 -1.54
CA LEU A 118 16.57 3.47 -0.09
C LEU A 118 18.04 3.73 0.27
N ARG A 119 18.29 4.41 1.38
CA ARG A 119 19.62 4.57 1.95
C ARG A 119 19.77 3.64 3.15
N HIS A 120 20.93 3.00 3.21
CA HIS A 120 21.30 2.08 4.27
C HIS A 120 22.58 2.57 4.92
N THR A 121 22.61 2.55 6.25
CA THR A 121 23.86 2.72 6.98
C THR A 121 24.38 1.35 7.37
N LEU A 122 25.53 0.97 6.81
CA LEU A 122 26.21 -0.28 7.11
C LEU A 122 27.29 -0.02 8.16
N GLU A 123 27.21 -0.76 9.26
CA GLU A 123 28.26 -0.81 10.28
C GLU A 123 29.23 -1.95 9.94
N LEU A 124 30.41 -1.62 9.42
CA LEU A 124 31.45 -2.56 9.07
C LEU A 124 32.69 -2.27 9.92
N GLY A 125 32.71 -2.85 11.13
CA GLY A 125 33.75 -2.56 12.12
C GLY A 125 33.64 -1.12 12.65
N PRO A 126 34.74 -0.35 12.76
CA PRO A 126 34.70 1.03 13.24
C PRO A 126 34.20 2.04 12.19
N ALA A 127 33.98 1.61 10.95
CA ALA A 127 33.57 2.48 9.84
C ALA A 127 32.06 2.37 9.56
N HIS A 128 31.44 3.52 9.31
CA HIS A 128 30.05 3.63 8.88
C HIS A 128 30.02 3.96 7.39
N TRP A 129 29.34 3.12 6.61
CA TRP A 129 29.20 3.31 5.17
C TRP A 129 27.75 3.64 4.86
N ARG A 130 27.52 4.66 4.04
CA ARG A 130 26.20 4.91 3.45
C ARG A 130 26.15 4.24 2.09
N VAL A 131 25.14 3.39 1.90
CA VAL A 131 24.92 2.66 0.66
C VAL A 131 23.51 2.95 0.18
N GLU A 132 23.38 3.31 -1.08
CA GLU A 132 22.09 3.44 -1.74
C GLU A 132 21.72 2.13 -2.42
N SER A 133 20.45 1.75 -2.34
CA SER A 133 19.92 0.60 -3.05
C SER A 133 18.69 1.00 -3.87
N ASP A 134 18.71 0.69 -5.15
CA ASP A 134 17.53 0.81 -6.00
C ASP A 134 16.57 -0.33 -5.68
N VAL A 135 15.33 0.01 -5.36
CA VAL A 135 14.27 -0.94 -5.06
C VAL A 135 13.22 -0.96 -6.15
N HIS A 136 12.72 -2.15 -6.45
CA HIS A 136 11.59 -2.37 -7.34
C HIS A 136 10.69 -3.46 -6.79
N ALA A 137 9.41 -3.16 -6.62
CA ALA A 137 8.41 -4.14 -6.20
C ALA A 137 7.49 -4.50 -7.37
N GLN A 138 7.13 -5.79 -7.44
CA GLN A 138 6.12 -6.27 -8.37
C GLN A 138 5.28 -7.36 -7.73
N LEU A 139 4.01 -7.07 -7.51
CA LEU A 139 3.08 -7.92 -6.76
C LEU A 139 1.88 -8.26 -7.65
N SER A 140 1.26 -9.42 -7.41
CA SER A 140 0.02 -9.82 -8.07
C SER A 140 -0.74 -10.82 -7.20
N THR A 141 -2.06 -10.85 -7.35
CA THR A 141 -2.90 -11.88 -6.72
C THR A 141 -2.81 -13.23 -7.44
N ARG A 142 -2.17 -13.29 -8.62
CA ARG A 142 -1.92 -14.53 -9.36
C ARG A 142 -0.57 -15.16 -9.02
N THR A 143 0.32 -14.42 -8.35
CA THR A 143 1.60 -14.95 -7.91
C THR A 143 1.36 -15.97 -6.80
N VAL A 144 1.97 -17.14 -6.93
CA VAL A 144 1.99 -18.18 -5.89
C VAL A 144 3.39 -18.19 -5.26
N GLY A 145 3.48 -17.77 -4.01
CA GLY A 145 4.76 -17.63 -3.33
C GLY A 145 4.61 -17.30 -1.86
N GLY A 146 5.73 -16.97 -1.23
CA GLY A 146 5.76 -16.59 0.17
C GLY A 146 7.17 -16.17 0.58
N PHE A 147 7.58 -16.55 1.78
CA PHE A 147 8.89 -16.18 2.31
C PHE A 147 9.66 -17.37 2.92
N GLU A 148 10.98 -17.30 2.83
CA GLU A 148 11.90 -18.20 3.53
C GLU A 148 12.22 -17.66 4.95
N PRO A 149 12.77 -18.51 5.84
CA PRO A 149 13.31 -18.06 7.11
C PRO A 149 14.24 -16.84 6.97
N PRO A 150 14.25 -15.94 7.96
CA PRO A 150 15.03 -14.71 7.87
C PRO A 150 16.52 -15.01 7.72
N ARG A 151 17.20 -14.21 6.91
CA ARG A 151 18.65 -14.18 6.82
C ARG A 151 19.16 -12.75 6.89
N ARG A 152 20.40 -12.58 7.35
CA ARG A 152 21.03 -11.26 7.37
C ARG A 152 21.86 -11.05 6.10
N VAL A 153 21.60 -9.95 5.39
CA VAL A 153 22.40 -9.50 4.25
C VAL A 153 22.76 -8.05 4.49
N LEU A 154 24.07 -7.75 4.54
CA LEU A 154 24.57 -6.41 4.86
C LEU A 154 23.96 -5.85 6.16
N GLY A 155 23.86 -6.66 7.21
CA GLY A 155 23.29 -6.25 8.49
C GLY A 155 21.76 -6.13 8.53
N LEU A 156 21.08 -6.19 7.37
CA LEU A 156 19.62 -6.15 7.27
C LEU A 156 19.05 -7.55 7.39
N GLU A 157 18.06 -7.72 8.26
CA GLU A 157 17.24 -8.92 8.27
C GLU A 157 16.28 -8.88 7.08
N ILE A 158 16.34 -9.91 6.24
CA ILE A 158 15.48 -10.05 5.08
C ILE A 158 14.77 -11.39 5.13
N HIS A 159 13.55 -11.42 4.58
CA HIS A 159 12.75 -12.62 4.37
C HIS A 159 12.72 -12.93 2.87
N PRO A 160 13.61 -13.80 2.35
CA PRO A 160 13.73 -14.04 0.91
C PRO A 160 12.40 -14.46 0.31
N PHE A 161 12.07 -13.94 -0.87
CA PHE A 161 10.89 -14.40 -1.59
C PHE A 161 11.14 -15.80 -2.14
N CYS A 162 10.22 -16.72 -1.89
CA CYS A 162 10.24 -18.08 -2.44
C CYS A 162 8.99 -18.39 -3.24
N GLU A 163 9.15 -19.30 -4.18
CA GLU A 163 8.04 -19.99 -4.85
C GLU A 163 7.65 -21.22 -4.02
N VAL A 164 6.36 -21.58 -4.02
CA VAL A 164 5.79 -22.57 -3.06
C VAL A 164 6.40 -23.97 -3.18
N ALA A 165 7.07 -24.30 -4.29
CA ALA A 165 7.76 -25.57 -4.45
C ALA A 165 9.08 -25.69 -3.65
N ALA A 166 9.58 -24.59 -3.05
CA ALA A 166 10.83 -24.61 -2.30
C ALA A 166 10.65 -25.20 -0.88
N ALA A 167 11.62 -26.00 -0.43
CA ALA A 167 11.52 -26.80 0.79
C ALA A 167 11.33 -25.99 2.09
N ASN A 168 11.85 -24.77 2.14
CA ASN A 168 11.76 -23.88 3.32
C ASN A 168 10.79 -22.71 3.10
N CYS A 169 9.89 -22.81 2.12
CA CYS A 169 8.97 -21.74 1.81
C CYS A 169 7.76 -21.77 2.76
N THR A 170 7.52 -20.68 3.46
CA THR A 170 6.23 -20.43 4.13
C THR A 170 5.30 -19.78 3.12
N PRO A 171 4.28 -20.48 2.60
CA PRO A 171 3.41 -19.94 1.56
C PRO A 171 2.51 -18.84 2.12
N MET A 172 2.29 -17.80 1.33
CA MET A 172 1.30 -16.77 1.59
C MET A 172 0.09 -16.99 0.68
N SER A 173 -1.10 -16.64 1.15
CA SER A 173 -2.33 -16.82 0.39
C SER A 173 -2.77 -15.50 -0.23
N ALA A 174 -2.55 -15.35 -1.54
CA ALA A 174 -3.06 -14.18 -2.25
C ALA A 174 -4.58 -14.13 -2.19
N ARG A 175 -5.14 -12.92 -2.07
CA ARG A 175 -6.58 -12.68 -2.03
C ARG A 175 -6.94 -11.57 -3.02
N PRO A 176 -7.82 -11.83 -4.00
CA PRO A 176 -8.42 -10.78 -4.81
C PRO A 176 -9.12 -9.74 -3.94
N TYR A 177 -9.38 -8.58 -4.53
CA TYR A 177 -10.12 -7.51 -3.89
C TYR A 177 -11.51 -7.99 -3.44
N ALA A 178 -11.81 -7.78 -2.16
CA ALA A 178 -13.08 -8.10 -1.54
C ALA A 178 -13.94 -6.84 -1.42
N SER A 179 -14.96 -6.71 -2.27
CA SER A 179 -15.85 -5.53 -2.33
C SER A 179 -16.59 -5.24 -1.02
N GLU A 180 -16.75 -6.24 -0.17
CA GLU A 180 -17.42 -6.10 1.13
C GLU A 180 -16.57 -5.41 2.20
N SER A 181 -15.25 -5.42 2.05
CA SER A 181 -14.31 -4.94 3.08
C SER A 181 -13.26 -3.98 2.55
N GLY A 182 -13.07 -3.90 1.24
CA GLY A 182 -11.99 -3.18 0.60
C GLY A 182 -10.64 -3.88 0.66
N TYR A 183 -10.58 -5.08 1.23
CA TYR A 183 -9.35 -5.81 1.47
C TYR A 183 -8.79 -6.44 0.20
N VAL A 184 -7.46 -6.45 0.06
CA VAL A 184 -6.73 -7.19 -0.96
C VAL A 184 -5.36 -7.64 -0.46
N HIS A 185 -4.90 -8.79 -0.96
CA HIS A 185 -3.56 -9.29 -0.68
C HIS A 185 -2.88 -9.81 -1.96
N ALA A 186 -2.01 -8.98 -2.53
CA ALA A 186 -1.14 -9.30 -3.64
C ALA A 186 0.22 -9.81 -3.15
N ILE A 187 0.74 -10.85 -3.80
CA ILE A 187 2.02 -11.47 -3.43
C ILE A 187 3.07 -11.15 -4.49
N GLY A 188 4.29 -10.91 -4.03
CA GLY A 188 5.45 -10.84 -4.91
C GLY A 188 6.70 -10.35 -4.21
N PRO A 189 7.80 -10.28 -4.95
CA PRO A 189 9.06 -9.80 -4.42
C PRO A 189 9.17 -8.28 -4.44
N ILE A 190 9.96 -7.77 -3.50
CA ILE A 190 10.72 -6.53 -3.66
C ILE A 190 12.17 -6.89 -3.95
N VAL A 191 12.73 -6.25 -4.97
CA VAL A 191 14.11 -6.46 -5.40
C VAL A 191 14.91 -5.21 -5.07
N ALA A 192 15.94 -5.35 -4.25
CA ALA A 192 16.89 -4.29 -3.93
C ALA A 192 18.23 -4.56 -4.62
N THR A 193 18.81 -3.56 -5.26
CA THR A 193 20.10 -3.65 -5.97
C THR A 193 21.04 -2.58 -5.44
N ALA A 194 22.24 -2.99 -4.99
CA ALA A 194 23.29 -2.10 -4.52
C ALA A 194 24.64 -2.58 -5.06
N GLY A 195 25.21 -1.87 -6.03
CA GLY A 195 26.42 -2.29 -6.74
C GLY A 195 26.24 -3.66 -7.40
N LEU A 196 27.06 -4.64 -7.01
CA LEU A 196 26.97 -6.04 -7.50
C LEU A 196 25.99 -6.92 -6.70
N THR A 197 25.44 -6.41 -5.60
CA THR A 197 24.54 -7.18 -4.73
C THR A 197 23.10 -6.99 -5.18
N LYS A 198 22.40 -8.11 -5.40
CA LYS A 198 20.97 -8.14 -5.68
C LYS A 198 20.27 -8.97 -4.62
N ILE A 199 19.30 -8.38 -3.95
CA ILE A 199 18.49 -9.01 -2.92
C ILE A 199 17.07 -9.11 -3.45
N ARG A 200 16.48 -10.30 -3.36
CA ARG A 200 15.06 -10.54 -3.65
C ARG A 200 14.37 -10.97 -2.36
N SER A 201 13.58 -10.07 -1.79
CA SER A 201 12.85 -10.29 -0.54
C SER A 201 11.36 -10.38 -0.83
N TYR A 202 10.60 -11.04 0.04
CA TYR A 202 9.14 -10.91 0.06
C TYR A 202 8.77 -9.44 0.34
N CYS A 203 7.80 -8.91 -0.39
CA CYS A 203 7.35 -7.54 -0.24
C CYS A 203 6.22 -7.45 0.79
N PRO A 204 6.36 -6.66 1.87
CA PRO A 204 5.31 -6.52 2.87
C PRO A 204 4.15 -5.63 2.41
N LEU A 205 4.37 -4.76 1.41
CA LEU A 205 3.38 -3.79 0.93
C LEU A 205 2.35 -4.37 -0.07
N GLY A 206 2.17 -5.68 -0.05
CA GLY A 206 1.21 -6.38 -0.90
C GLY A 206 -0.19 -6.47 -0.31
N GLU A 207 -0.38 -6.09 0.93
CA GLU A 207 -1.64 -6.16 1.63
C GLU A 207 -2.16 -4.75 1.93
N ALA A 208 -3.42 -4.50 1.58
CA ALA A 208 -4.02 -3.19 1.74
C ALA A 208 -5.56 -3.25 1.84
N ILE A 209 -6.11 -2.18 2.41
CA ILE A 209 -7.55 -1.88 2.42
C ILE A 209 -7.76 -0.60 1.60
N PHE A 210 -8.67 -0.66 0.63
CA PHE A 210 -9.07 0.45 -0.23
C PHE A 210 -10.52 0.85 0.08
N THR A 211 -10.72 2.09 0.47
CA THR A 211 -12.03 2.67 0.79
C THR A 211 -12.26 3.96 0.03
N GLU A 212 -13.52 4.33 -0.16
CA GLU A 212 -13.89 5.67 -0.58
C GLU A 212 -13.35 6.70 0.43
N LEU A 213 -12.93 7.85 -0.10
CA LEU A 213 -12.49 8.97 0.71
C LEU A 213 -13.74 9.77 1.15
N GLU A 214 -13.78 10.26 2.38
CA GLU A 214 -14.91 11.11 2.79
C GLU A 214 -14.93 12.40 1.93
N ALA A 215 -16.12 12.84 1.53
CA ALA A 215 -16.28 13.97 0.60
C ALA A 215 -15.60 15.28 1.06
N HIS A 216 -15.38 15.44 2.37
CA HIS A 216 -14.64 16.58 2.92
C HIS A 216 -13.15 16.53 2.59
N ASP A 217 -12.53 15.35 2.73
CA ASP A 217 -11.11 15.15 2.44
C ASP A 217 -10.84 15.21 0.93
N GLU A 218 -11.83 14.81 0.11
CA GLU A 218 -11.72 14.85 -1.35
C GLU A 218 -11.68 16.30 -1.84
N ALA A 219 -12.47 17.19 -1.22
CA ALA A 219 -12.47 18.62 -1.53
C ALA A 219 -11.14 19.30 -1.16
N VAL A 220 -10.48 18.86 -0.08
CA VAL A 220 -9.14 19.36 0.30
C VAL A 220 -8.09 18.91 -0.73
N LEU A 221 -8.14 17.65 -1.17
CA LEU A 221 -7.22 17.12 -2.18
C LEU A 221 -7.45 17.70 -3.58
N ALA A 222 -8.71 17.95 -3.96
CA ALA A 222 -9.06 18.57 -5.24
C ALA A 222 -8.66 20.05 -5.33
N THR A 223 -8.48 20.72 -4.18
CA THR A 223 -8.04 22.13 -4.12
C THR A 223 -6.54 22.28 -3.92
N SER A 224 -5.82 21.21 -3.53
CA SER A 224 -4.37 21.14 -3.67
C SER A 224 -4.01 20.85 -5.13
N THR A 225 -3.50 21.87 -5.83
CA THR A 225 -3.13 21.87 -7.25
C THR A 225 -2.40 20.59 -7.71
N PRO A 226 -2.74 20.00 -8.88
CA PRO A 226 -1.94 18.92 -9.46
C PRO A 226 -0.55 19.44 -9.86
N ILE A 227 0.50 18.69 -9.54
CA ILE A 227 1.82 18.89 -10.17
C ILE A 227 1.70 18.44 -11.63
N GLU A 228 1.60 19.41 -12.55
CA GLU A 228 1.90 19.21 -13.96
C GLU A 228 3.34 18.68 -14.09
N SER A 229 3.49 17.39 -14.38
CA SER A 229 4.72 16.87 -14.98
C SER A 229 4.45 15.60 -15.78
N LEU A 230 3.67 15.74 -16.85
CA LEU A 230 3.69 14.81 -17.97
C LEU A 230 3.54 15.60 -19.28
N GLY A 231 4.65 15.79 -19.98
CA GLY A 231 4.66 15.83 -21.45
C GLY A 231 4.68 17.20 -22.14
N GLN A 232 5.82 17.89 -22.12
CA GLN A 232 6.23 18.67 -23.30
C GLN A 232 7.41 17.98 -23.97
N GLY A 233 7.10 17.26 -25.05
CA GLY A 233 8.13 16.62 -25.84
C GLY A 233 7.64 15.75 -26.99
N VAL A 234 6.67 16.18 -27.82
CA VAL A 234 6.58 15.76 -29.23
C VAL A 234 5.93 16.86 -30.09
N SER A 235 6.70 17.28 -31.10
CA SER A 235 6.51 18.16 -32.26
C SER A 235 5.12 18.73 -32.64
N SER A 236 5.10 20.05 -32.88
CA SER A 236 4.18 20.73 -33.80
C SER A 236 4.55 20.45 -35.28
N PRO A 237 3.58 20.30 -36.21
CA PRO A 237 3.84 20.40 -37.64
C PRO A 237 3.90 21.88 -38.09
N PRO A 238 4.59 22.22 -39.21
CA PRO A 238 4.86 23.60 -39.58
C PRO A 238 3.62 24.32 -40.13
N PRO A 239 3.54 25.65 -40.06
CA PRO A 239 2.43 26.40 -40.64
C PRO A 239 2.53 26.42 -42.17
N ARG A 240 1.37 26.27 -42.82
CA ARG A 240 1.18 26.50 -44.25
C ARG A 240 1.27 28.00 -44.56
N ASN A 241 2.00 28.33 -45.61
CA ASN A 241 1.62 29.37 -46.57
C ASN A 241 1.51 28.70 -47.94
#